data_AF-A0A319DXT3-F1
#
_entry.id   AF-A0A319DXT3-F1
#
_cell.length_a   1.000
_cell.length_b   1.000
_cell.length_c   1.000
_cell.angle_alpha   90.00
_cell.angle_beta   90.00
_cell.angle_gamma   90.00
#
_symmetry.space_group_name_H-M   'P 1'
#
loop_
_entity.id
_entity.type
_entity.pdbx_description
1 polymer ?
#
loop_
_entity_poly.entity_id
_entity_poly.type
_entity_poly.pdbx_seq_one_letter_code
_entity_poly.pdbx_strand_id
1 'polypeptide(L)'
;MSDPPPQQPPQPLPTDKTTTTTTTTTTTTTTIIGISGPSSSGKTTLARLLQRIFSHLNPTTLKTFIVHEDDFYHSDDKIPLTTLPTSPPTTIQNWDTLGALDIPFLSASLSYIRLHGRLPPRLQSKEDLNEVSESGVPEEVIARVKEWTVRVLGDEILKGGGGGRGQHTIVFLEGFLLFAPPAGESAGRGHGLRDVHDKMDGRLFLPARYQSVKDRRESRSGYVTIGAAPVVGQGQMGQMGQMEEEEEEEEEEVVVVDLEAEDDRAPQNFWTDPPGYVDDIVWPNYVQDHAWLLLPEEEGLSQTAFAHADTQELVRLVGQGVNLRTDAGVTVAPGQGSTPMADILEWAVGEVLKQVAGIEQR
;
A
#
# COMPACT_ATOMS: atom_id res chain seq x y z
N MET A 1 46.07 44.66 -66.34
CA MET A 1 45.07 45.07 -65.34
C MET A 1 43.73 44.75 -65.94
N SER A 2 43.12 43.66 -65.50
CA SER A 2 41.82 43.16 -65.96
C SER A 2 41.08 42.69 -64.71
N ASP A 3 39.91 43.28 -64.47
CA ASP A 3 39.13 43.11 -63.24
C ASP A 3 38.68 41.65 -62.99
N PRO A 4 38.53 41.25 -61.72
CA PRO A 4 37.97 39.95 -61.37
C PRO A 4 36.46 39.90 -61.65
N PRO A 5 35.90 38.69 -61.91
CA PRO A 5 34.49 38.54 -62.27
C PRO A 5 33.54 38.78 -61.08
N PRO A 6 32.28 39.15 -61.34
CA PRO A 6 31.30 39.48 -60.31
C PRO A 6 30.90 38.26 -59.47
N GLN A 7 30.84 38.45 -58.15
CA GLN A 7 30.39 37.46 -57.17
C GLN A 7 28.89 37.19 -57.33
N GLN A 8 28.51 35.90 -57.33
CA GLN A 8 27.10 35.47 -57.30
C GLN A 8 26.46 35.81 -55.95
N PRO A 9 25.16 36.18 -55.91
CA PRO A 9 24.43 36.40 -54.67
C PRO A 9 24.29 35.09 -53.86
N PRO A 10 24.25 35.17 -52.52
CA PRO A 10 24.17 34.00 -51.66
C PRO A 10 22.86 33.23 -51.90
N GLN A 11 22.96 31.91 -52.03
CA GLN A 11 21.81 31.02 -52.07
C GLN A 11 21.08 31.06 -50.71
N PRO A 12 19.74 31.04 -50.68
CA PRO A 12 19.00 30.98 -49.43
C PRO A 12 19.30 29.67 -48.69
N LEU A 13 19.55 29.76 -47.38
CA LEU A 13 19.69 28.61 -46.49
C LEU A 13 18.46 27.69 -46.63
N PRO A 14 18.64 26.36 -46.57
CA PRO A 14 17.51 25.45 -46.54
C PRO A 14 16.67 25.75 -45.30
N THR A 15 15.40 26.10 -45.54
CA THR A 15 14.40 26.27 -44.50
C THR A 15 14.31 24.98 -43.70
N ASP A 16 14.60 25.09 -42.41
CA ASP A 16 14.54 24.03 -41.43
C ASP A 16 13.18 23.35 -41.52
N LYS A 17 13.16 22.10 -41.99
CA LYS A 17 11.95 21.28 -41.96
C LYS A 17 11.67 21.06 -40.49
N THR A 18 10.68 21.77 -39.96
CA THR A 18 10.08 21.49 -38.66
C THR A 18 9.82 20.01 -38.58
N THR A 19 10.72 19.30 -37.90
CA THR A 19 10.54 17.91 -37.56
C THR A 19 9.52 17.95 -36.45
N THR A 20 8.26 17.83 -36.82
CA THR A 20 7.19 17.51 -35.89
C THR A 20 7.57 16.16 -35.30
N THR A 21 8.26 16.18 -34.17
CA THR A 21 8.47 15.00 -33.33
C THR A 21 7.08 14.63 -32.84
N THR A 22 6.38 13.81 -33.63
CA THR A 22 5.13 13.18 -33.19
C THR A 22 5.53 12.25 -32.07
N THR A 23 5.51 12.74 -30.83
CA THR A 23 5.59 11.90 -29.65
C THR A 23 4.37 11.01 -29.71
N THR A 24 4.53 9.80 -30.26
CA THR A 24 3.55 8.72 -30.12
C THR A 24 3.42 8.47 -28.63
N THR A 25 2.44 9.10 -27.99
CA THR A 25 2.01 8.80 -26.63
C THR A 25 1.53 7.36 -26.64
N THR A 26 2.40 6.44 -26.22
CA THR A 26 2.01 5.07 -25.89
C THR A 26 0.95 5.17 -24.80
N THR A 27 -0.27 4.72 -25.09
CA THR A 27 -1.36 4.69 -24.11
C THR A 27 -0.99 3.72 -22.98
N THR A 28 -0.64 4.24 -21.81
CA THR A 28 -0.33 3.41 -20.64
C THR A 28 -1.61 3.09 -19.88
N THR A 29 -1.86 1.81 -19.62
CA THR A 29 -2.91 1.37 -18.71
C THR A 29 -2.26 0.90 -17.41
N THR A 30 -2.71 1.41 -16.27
CA THR A 30 -2.21 1.00 -14.95
C THR A 30 -3.34 0.36 -14.18
N THR A 31 -3.12 -0.83 -13.63
CA THR A 31 -4.02 -1.53 -12.70
C THR A 31 -3.35 -1.60 -11.32
N ILE A 32 -4.03 -1.13 -10.28
CA ILE A 32 -3.55 -1.10 -8.89
C ILE A 32 -4.34 -2.11 -8.07
N ILE A 33 -3.65 -3.09 -7.52
CA ILE A 33 -4.20 -4.13 -6.64
C ILE A 33 -3.70 -3.87 -5.22
N GLY A 34 -4.61 -3.54 -4.32
CA GLY A 34 -4.34 -3.44 -2.89
C GLY A 34 -4.35 -4.81 -2.23
N ILE A 35 -3.37 -5.07 -1.36
CA ILE A 35 -3.23 -6.29 -0.56
C ILE A 35 -3.15 -5.85 0.90
N SER A 36 -4.27 -5.93 1.62
CA SER A 36 -4.36 -5.51 3.03
C SER A 36 -4.54 -6.70 3.97
N GLY A 37 -4.43 -6.45 5.28
CA GLY A 37 -4.54 -7.44 6.34
C GLY A 37 -3.67 -7.09 7.55
N PRO A 38 -3.81 -7.78 8.69
CA PRO A 38 -3.03 -7.46 9.88
C PRO A 38 -1.52 -7.57 9.62
N SER A 39 -0.73 -6.80 10.36
CA SER A 39 0.73 -6.92 10.36
C SER A 39 1.15 -8.37 10.61
N SER A 40 2.18 -8.85 9.89
CA SER A 40 2.62 -10.27 9.91
C SER A 40 1.65 -11.33 9.34
N SER A 41 0.62 -10.92 8.57
CA SER A 41 -0.28 -11.87 7.88
C SER A 41 0.31 -12.56 6.64
N GLY A 42 1.37 -12.00 6.04
CA GLY A 42 2.01 -12.52 4.83
C GLY A 42 1.77 -11.69 3.56
N LYS A 43 1.31 -10.43 3.68
CA LYS A 43 1.04 -9.51 2.57
C LYS A 43 2.23 -9.31 1.64
N THR A 44 3.37 -8.88 2.19
CA THR A 44 4.62 -8.66 1.45
C THR A 44 5.07 -9.94 0.73
N THR A 45 4.95 -11.11 1.37
CA THR A 45 5.23 -12.42 0.74
C THR A 45 4.33 -12.65 -0.47
N LEU A 46 3.02 -12.43 -0.33
CA LEU A 46 2.08 -12.58 -1.45
C LEU A 46 2.37 -11.56 -2.56
N ALA A 47 2.63 -10.30 -2.23
CA ALA A 47 2.96 -9.25 -3.20
C ALA A 47 4.20 -9.60 -4.02
N ARG A 48 5.27 -10.09 -3.37
CA ARG A 48 6.50 -10.56 -4.03
C ARG A 48 6.25 -11.80 -4.90
N LEU A 49 5.42 -12.74 -4.45
CA LEU A 49 5.04 -13.89 -5.26
C LEU A 49 4.22 -13.47 -6.49
N LEU A 50 3.22 -12.59 -6.34
CA LEU A 50 2.43 -12.06 -7.45
C LEU A 50 3.33 -11.31 -8.44
N GLN A 51 4.18 -10.40 -7.95
CA GLN A 51 5.16 -9.72 -8.81
C GLN A 51 6.02 -10.73 -9.56
N ARG A 52 6.50 -11.80 -8.88
CA ARG A 52 7.25 -12.88 -9.51
C ARG A 52 6.44 -13.62 -10.56
N ILE A 53 5.15 -13.90 -10.37
CA ILE A 53 4.31 -14.56 -11.37
C ILE A 53 4.14 -13.67 -12.60
N PHE A 54 3.80 -12.40 -12.41
CA PHE A 54 3.43 -11.50 -13.50
C PHE A 54 4.64 -10.85 -14.20
N SER A 55 5.79 -10.70 -13.54
CA SER A 55 6.99 -10.09 -14.16
C SER A 55 7.64 -10.98 -15.22
N HIS A 56 7.37 -12.29 -15.22
CA HIS A 56 7.82 -13.19 -16.29
C HIS A 56 7.03 -13.07 -17.58
N LEU A 57 5.90 -12.36 -17.55
CA LEU A 57 5.12 -12.07 -18.75
C LEU A 57 5.86 -11.01 -19.58
N ASN A 58 5.53 -10.91 -20.87
CA ASN A 58 6.31 -10.16 -21.85
C ASN A 58 6.75 -8.76 -21.33
N PRO A 59 8.05 -8.54 -21.05
CA PRO A 59 8.53 -7.31 -20.40
C PRO A 59 8.41 -6.06 -21.28
N THR A 60 8.12 -6.24 -22.58
CA THR A 60 7.89 -5.12 -23.50
C THR A 60 6.46 -4.58 -23.41
N THR A 61 5.51 -5.40 -22.97
CA THR A 61 4.08 -5.03 -22.91
C THR A 61 3.52 -4.98 -21.49
N LEU A 62 4.15 -5.67 -20.53
CA LEU A 62 3.73 -5.69 -19.13
C LEU A 62 4.87 -5.26 -18.20
N LYS A 63 4.57 -4.30 -17.32
CA LYS A 63 5.43 -3.88 -16.22
C LYS A 63 4.77 -4.22 -14.89
N THR A 64 5.55 -4.68 -13.91
CA THR A 64 5.06 -4.92 -12.55
C THR A 64 6.00 -4.39 -11.49
N PHE A 65 5.46 -3.85 -10.41
CA PHE A 65 6.22 -3.46 -9.22
C PHE A 65 5.32 -3.43 -7.98
N ILE A 66 5.96 -3.37 -6.82
CA ILE A 66 5.31 -3.33 -5.51
C ILE A 66 5.44 -1.91 -4.96
N VAL A 67 4.42 -1.46 -4.25
CA VAL A 67 4.45 -0.26 -3.41
C VAL A 67 4.19 -0.72 -1.98
N HIS A 68 5.12 -0.42 -1.07
CA HIS A 68 5.00 -0.77 0.33
C HIS A 68 4.45 0.43 1.11
N GLU A 69 3.37 0.23 1.87
CA GLU A 69 2.81 1.27 2.74
C GLU A 69 3.86 1.77 3.76
N ASP A 70 4.76 0.89 4.20
CA ASP A 70 5.83 1.20 5.14
C ASP A 70 6.81 2.28 4.60
N ASP A 71 6.88 2.50 3.28
CA ASP A 71 7.69 3.59 2.70
C ASP A 71 7.14 4.98 3.02
N PHE A 72 5.87 5.04 3.45
CA PHE A 72 5.10 6.25 3.76
C PHE A 72 5.00 6.52 5.26
N TYR A 73 5.70 5.76 6.12
CA TYR A 73 5.84 6.17 7.52
C TYR A 73 6.48 7.55 7.63
N HIS A 74 5.97 8.36 8.56
CA HIS A 74 6.67 9.54 9.02
C HIS A 74 8.02 9.16 9.66
N SER A 75 8.88 10.17 9.84
CA SER A 75 10.15 9.95 10.53
C SER A 75 9.92 9.58 12.00
N ASP A 76 10.87 8.87 12.61
CA ASP A 76 10.80 8.39 13.99
C ASP A 76 10.32 9.46 14.99
N ASP A 77 10.81 10.70 14.87
CA ASP A 77 10.45 11.84 15.73
C ASP A 77 9.00 12.34 15.59
N LYS A 78 8.30 11.91 14.52
CA LYS A 78 6.93 12.30 14.19
C LYS A 78 5.92 11.17 14.38
N ILE A 79 6.37 9.98 14.78
CA ILE A 79 5.45 8.87 15.08
C ILE A 79 4.60 9.23 16.30
N PRO A 80 3.26 9.13 16.22
CA PRO A 80 2.37 9.46 17.32
C PRO A 80 2.73 8.69 18.60
N LEU A 81 2.60 9.34 19.75
CA LEU A 81 2.78 8.68 21.04
C LEU A 81 1.42 8.22 21.59
N THR A 82 1.39 7.04 22.18
CA THR A 82 0.26 6.54 22.97
C THR A 82 0.70 6.23 24.40
N THR A 83 -0.21 6.37 25.36
CA THR A 83 0.06 6.09 26.78
C THR A 83 -0.67 4.81 27.20
N LEU A 84 0.12 3.80 27.55
CA LEU A 84 -0.39 2.52 28.04
C LEU A 84 -0.76 2.62 29.53
N PRO A 85 -1.85 1.95 29.96
CA PRO A 85 -2.35 1.98 31.33
C PRO A 85 -1.53 1.08 32.29
N THR A 86 -0.20 1.10 32.18
CA THR A 86 0.71 0.42 33.09
C THR A 86 0.85 1.19 34.41
N SER A 87 1.50 0.59 35.41
CA SER A 87 1.80 1.26 36.69
C SER A 87 3.32 1.25 36.93
N PRO A 88 4.04 2.38 36.70
CA PRO A 88 3.54 3.68 36.22
C PRO A 88 3.12 3.67 34.74
N PRO A 89 2.30 4.62 34.26
CA PRO A 89 1.91 4.72 32.86
C PRO A 89 3.13 4.85 31.94
N THR A 90 3.14 4.11 30.84
CA THR A 90 4.25 4.08 29.88
C THR A 90 3.82 4.76 28.59
N THR A 91 4.58 5.74 28.13
CA THR A 91 4.35 6.38 26.82
C THR A 91 5.29 5.78 25.79
N ILE A 92 4.75 5.46 24.62
CA ILE A 92 5.45 4.73 23.57
C ILE A 92 4.95 5.18 22.18
N GLN A 93 5.82 5.10 21.17
CA GLN A 93 5.46 5.35 19.77
C GLN A 93 4.46 4.31 19.27
N ASN A 94 3.38 4.78 18.64
CA ASN A 94 2.37 3.96 17.99
C ASN A 94 2.60 3.99 16.47
N TRP A 95 3.32 2.98 15.98
CA TRP A 95 3.55 2.77 14.55
C TRP A 95 2.32 2.20 13.83
N ASP A 96 1.42 1.52 14.52
CA ASP A 96 0.32 0.78 13.89
C ASP A 96 -0.97 1.61 13.89
N THR A 97 -0.91 2.83 13.38
CA THR A 97 -2.06 3.73 13.31
C THR A 97 -2.00 4.61 12.07
N LEU A 98 -3.16 5.08 11.61
CA LEU A 98 -3.26 5.98 10.47
C LEU A 98 -2.36 7.22 10.61
N GLY A 99 -2.26 7.78 11.82
CA GLY A 99 -1.45 8.97 12.09
C GLY A 99 0.06 8.76 12.00
N ALA A 100 0.54 7.52 11.88
CA ALA A 100 1.96 7.23 11.64
C ALA A 100 2.33 7.35 10.15
N LEU A 101 1.35 7.37 9.25
CA LEU A 101 1.52 7.31 7.80
C LEU A 101 1.26 8.67 7.14
N ASP A 102 2.10 9.03 6.17
CA ASP A 102 1.89 10.17 5.28
C ASP A 102 0.87 9.79 4.18
N ILE A 103 -0.41 9.77 4.57
CA ILE A 103 -1.53 9.46 3.68
C ILE A 103 -1.64 10.43 2.50
N PRO A 104 -1.42 11.76 2.65
CA PRO A 104 -1.34 12.67 1.51
C PRO A 104 -0.27 12.25 0.48
N PHE A 105 0.94 11.91 0.93
CA PHE A 105 2.00 11.45 0.03
C PHE A 105 1.68 10.10 -0.61
N LEU A 106 1.08 9.16 0.12
CA LEU A 106 0.61 7.88 -0.43
C LEU A 106 -0.43 8.10 -1.54
N SER A 107 -1.45 8.92 -1.26
CA SER A 107 -2.52 9.24 -2.23
C SER A 107 -1.97 9.95 -3.48
N ALA A 108 -1.05 10.90 -3.31
CA ALA A 108 -0.39 11.60 -4.42
C ALA A 108 0.46 10.63 -5.25
N SER A 109 1.22 9.75 -4.60
CA SER A 109 2.05 8.74 -5.25
C SER A 109 1.22 7.75 -6.08
N LEU A 110 0.07 7.31 -5.58
CA LEU A 110 -0.85 6.44 -6.33
C LEU A 110 -1.46 7.15 -7.55
N SER A 111 -1.77 8.44 -7.43
CA SER A 111 -2.24 9.26 -8.56
C SER A 111 -1.17 9.36 -9.66
N TYR A 112 0.07 9.59 -9.25
CA TYR A 112 1.23 9.60 -10.15
C TYR A 112 1.43 8.25 -10.84
N ILE A 113 1.41 7.16 -10.07
CA ILE A 113 1.54 5.79 -10.58
C ILE A 113 0.44 5.49 -11.61
N ARG A 114 -0.80 5.88 -11.32
CA ARG A 114 -1.92 5.69 -12.24
C ARG A 114 -1.66 6.38 -13.58
N LEU A 115 -1.16 7.61 -13.56
CA LEU A 115 -0.88 8.42 -14.74
C LEU A 115 0.37 7.98 -15.51
N HIS A 116 1.44 7.59 -14.81
CA HIS A 116 2.76 7.39 -15.40
C HIS A 116 3.21 5.92 -15.51
N GLY A 117 2.52 4.98 -14.85
CA GLY A 117 2.92 3.56 -14.83
C GLY A 117 4.28 3.32 -14.16
N ARG A 118 4.72 4.20 -13.27
CA ARG A 118 5.99 4.12 -12.54
C ARG A 118 5.90 4.83 -11.20
N LEU A 119 6.81 4.49 -10.29
CA LEU A 119 6.97 5.19 -9.02
C LEU A 119 7.38 6.65 -9.26
N PRO A 120 6.93 7.59 -8.40
CA PRO A 120 7.45 8.94 -8.39
C PRO A 120 8.95 8.92 -8.03
N PRO A 121 9.81 9.76 -8.65
CA PRO A 121 11.25 9.76 -8.38
C PRO A 121 11.63 9.90 -6.90
N ARG A 122 10.82 10.65 -6.14
CA ARG A 122 11.00 10.85 -4.71
C ARG A 122 10.81 9.60 -3.86
N LEU A 123 10.07 8.60 -4.33
CA LEU A 123 9.76 7.39 -3.56
C LEU A 123 10.85 6.33 -3.77
N GLN A 124 11.69 6.15 -2.76
CA GLN A 124 12.62 5.03 -2.66
C GLN A 124 12.12 4.02 -1.63
N SER A 125 12.06 2.74 -2.03
CA SER A 125 11.63 1.62 -1.18
C SER A 125 12.68 1.28 -0.14
N LYS A 126 12.28 1.31 1.14
CA LYS A 126 13.08 0.87 2.28
C LYS A 126 12.74 -0.56 2.66
N GLU A 127 11.52 -1.00 2.40
CA GLU A 127 11.08 -2.37 2.67
C GLU A 127 11.89 -3.40 1.86
N ASP A 128 12.43 -3.02 0.70
CA ASP A 128 13.37 -3.85 -0.04
C ASP A 128 14.73 -4.04 0.65
N LEU A 129 15.02 -3.30 1.73
CA LEU A 129 16.20 -3.48 2.57
C LEU A 129 15.98 -4.49 3.71
N ASN A 130 14.72 -4.83 4.03
CA ASN A 130 14.40 -5.82 5.04
C ASN A 130 14.73 -7.25 4.58
N GLU A 131 15.01 -8.16 5.51
CA GLU A 131 15.38 -9.54 5.19
C GLU A 131 14.24 -10.27 4.45
N VAL A 132 14.56 -10.79 3.26
CA VAL A 132 13.62 -11.59 2.47
C VAL A 132 13.56 -13.00 3.02
N SER A 133 12.46 -13.35 3.68
CA SER A 133 12.16 -14.71 4.13
C SER A 133 11.69 -15.62 2.98
N GLU A 134 11.99 -16.92 3.07
CA GLU A 134 11.47 -17.89 2.10
C GLU A 134 9.95 -17.93 2.11
N SER A 135 9.33 -17.86 0.93
CA SER A 135 7.86 -17.81 0.80
C SER A 135 7.12 -19.07 1.26
N GLY A 136 7.83 -20.19 1.45
CA GLY A 136 7.25 -21.50 1.76
C GLY A 136 6.44 -22.13 0.61
N VAL A 137 6.39 -21.50 -0.57
CA VAL A 137 5.67 -22.01 -1.75
C VAL A 137 6.61 -22.85 -2.61
N PRO A 138 6.28 -24.12 -2.92
CA PRO A 138 7.10 -24.96 -3.79
C PRO A 138 7.24 -24.38 -5.20
N GLU A 139 8.42 -24.50 -5.80
CA GLU A 139 8.70 -24.02 -7.16
C GLU A 139 7.80 -24.67 -8.23
N GLU A 140 7.34 -25.90 -7.99
CA GLU A 140 6.34 -26.57 -8.84
C GLU A 140 5.03 -25.77 -8.92
N VAL A 141 4.53 -25.28 -7.78
CA VAL A 141 3.30 -24.47 -7.71
C VAL A 141 3.51 -23.17 -8.48
N ILE A 142 4.65 -22.50 -8.25
CA ILE A 142 5.01 -21.26 -8.95
C ILE A 142 5.06 -21.49 -10.47
N ALA A 143 5.67 -22.58 -10.94
CA ALA A 143 5.72 -22.92 -12.35
C ALA A 143 4.34 -23.17 -12.95
N ARG A 144 3.49 -23.95 -12.25
CA ARG A 144 2.10 -24.23 -12.65
C ARG A 144 1.28 -22.94 -12.78
N VAL A 145 1.39 -22.06 -11.80
CA VAL A 145 0.65 -20.79 -11.76
C VAL A 145 1.11 -19.83 -12.84
N LYS A 146 2.41 -19.77 -13.16
CA LYS A 146 2.92 -18.99 -14.31
C LYS A 146 2.35 -19.50 -15.62
N GLU A 147 2.35 -20.81 -15.83
CA GLU A 147 1.80 -21.40 -17.05
C GLU A 147 0.30 -21.10 -17.18
N TRP A 148 -0.46 -21.22 -16.10
CA TRP A 148 -1.86 -20.83 -16.06
C TRP A 148 -2.06 -19.34 -16.41
N THR A 149 -1.26 -18.45 -15.81
CA THR A 149 -1.32 -16.99 -16.05
C THR A 149 -1.06 -16.65 -17.52
N VAL A 150 -0.04 -17.28 -18.15
CA VAL A 150 0.26 -17.11 -19.58
C VAL A 150 -0.91 -17.57 -20.46
N ARG A 151 -1.53 -18.71 -20.12
CA ARG A 151 -2.67 -19.23 -20.89
C ARG A 151 -3.89 -18.32 -20.83
N VAL A 152 -4.18 -17.73 -19.67
CA VAL A 152 -5.34 -16.84 -19.47
C VAL A 152 -5.12 -15.48 -20.13
N LEU A 153 -3.95 -14.86 -19.93
CA LEU A 153 -3.67 -13.54 -20.52
C LEU A 153 -3.44 -13.61 -22.03
N GLY A 154 -3.12 -14.80 -22.55
CA GLY A 154 -3.15 -15.13 -23.97
C GLY A 154 -2.35 -14.18 -24.87
N ASP A 155 -2.53 -14.36 -26.17
CA ASP A 155 -1.83 -13.58 -27.18
C ASP A 155 -2.20 -12.08 -27.18
N GLU A 156 -3.31 -11.67 -26.59
CA GLU A 156 -3.78 -10.28 -26.67
C GLU A 156 -2.96 -9.26 -25.87
N ILE A 157 -2.41 -9.66 -24.72
CA ILE A 157 -1.50 -8.84 -23.91
C ILE A 157 -0.03 -9.21 -24.21
N LEU A 158 0.24 -10.46 -24.58
CA LEU A 158 1.60 -10.99 -24.79
C LEU A 158 2.12 -10.83 -26.23
N LYS A 159 1.29 -10.88 -27.27
CA LYS A 159 1.67 -10.57 -28.66
C LYS A 159 1.35 -9.12 -28.97
N GLY A 160 2.22 -8.21 -28.56
CA GLY A 160 2.19 -6.80 -28.98
C GLY A 160 2.40 -6.62 -30.49
N GLY A 161 1.45 -7.04 -31.32
CA GLY A 161 1.61 -7.08 -32.78
C GLY A 161 0.29 -6.89 -33.51
N GLY A 162 -0.03 -5.65 -33.87
CA GLY A 162 -1.02 -5.38 -34.92
C GLY A 162 -1.81 -4.09 -34.82
N GLY A 163 -1.91 -3.46 -33.65
CA GLY A 163 -2.69 -2.22 -33.52
C GLY A 163 -2.60 -1.58 -32.14
N GLY A 164 -1.69 -0.63 -31.98
CA GLY A 164 -1.81 0.51 -31.04
C GLY A 164 -1.98 0.26 -29.53
N ARG A 165 -2.07 -0.96 -29.01
CA ARG A 165 -2.17 -1.19 -27.56
C ARG A 165 -0.82 -0.86 -26.89
N GLY A 166 -0.81 0.18 -26.06
CA GLY A 166 0.36 0.60 -25.30
C GLY A 166 0.66 -0.30 -24.08
N GLN A 167 1.64 0.11 -23.27
CA GLN A 167 2.17 -0.67 -22.15
C GLN A 167 1.14 -0.79 -21.01
N HIS A 168 0.98 -2.00 -20.46
CA HIS A 168 0.18 -2.24 -19.26
C HIS A 168 1.08 -2.33 -18.02
N THR A 169 0.65 -1.74 -16.90
CA THR A 169 1.37 -1.77 -15.63
C THR A 169 0.47 -2.36 -14.55
N ILE A 170 0.93 -3.41 -13.85
CA ILE A 170 0.25 -3.94 -12.66
C ILE A 170 1.05 -3.53 -11.43
N VAL A 171 0.39 -2.91 -10.48
CA VAL A 171 0.99 -2.43 -9.23
C VAL A 171 0.37 -3.19 -8.08
N PHE A 172 1.20 -3.77 -7.23
CA PHE A 172 0.78 -4.40 -5.99
C PHE A 172 1.06 -3.44 -4.84
N LEU A 173 0.03 -2.75 -4.35
CA LEU A 173 0.11 -1.92 -3.15
C LEU A 173 -0.15 -2.83 -1.95
N GLU A 174 0.77 -2.89 -1.00
CA GLU A 174 0.63 -3.75 0.18
C GLU A 174 0.87 -2.96 1.46
N GLY A 175 0.06 -3.24 2.48
CA GLY A 175 0.00 -2.45 3.70
C GLY A 175 -0.99 -3.01 4.70
N PHE A 176 -0.91 -2.60 5.96
CA PHE A 176 -1.83 -3.05 7.00
C PHE A 176 -3.10 -2.20 7.09
N LEU A 177 -3.09 -0.96 6.56
CA LEU A 177 -4.22 -0.02 6.62
C LEU A 177 -4.52 0.63 5.26
N LEU A 178 -4.98 -0.17 4.30
CA LEU A 178 -5.25 0.35 2.95
C LEU A 178 -6.72 0.68 2.64
N PHE A 179 -7.68 0.08 3.33
CA PHE A 179 -9.09 0.11 2.91
C PHE A 179 -9.97 0.99 3.80
N ALA A 180 -10.87 1.75 3.17
CA ALA A 180 -11.97 2.44 3.83
C ALA A 180 -13.28 1.62 3.83
N PRO A 181 -14.22 1.88 4.77
CA PRO A 181 -15.58 1.34 4.76
C PRO A 181 -16.34 1.61 3.46
N PRO A 182 -17.51 1.02 3.21
CA PRO A 182 -18.39 1.47 2.13
C PRO A 182 -18.76 2.97 2.28
N ALA A 183 -18.84 3.71 1.17
CA ALA A 183 -19.07 5.16 1.19
C ALA A 183 -20.37 5.56 1.93
N GLY A 184 -21.41 4.72 1.84
CA GLY A 184 -22.69 4.94 2.54
C GLY A 184 -22.68 4.64 4.04
N GLU A 185 -21.60 4.04 4.56
CA GLU A 185 -21.47 3.68 5.98
C GLU A 185 -20.53 4.63 6.75
N SER A 186 -19.88 5.57 6.06
CA SER A 186 -19.03 6.59 6.69
C SER A 186 -19.93 7.63 7.36
N ALA A 187 -19.68 7.95 8.64
CA ALA A 187 -20.53 8.81 9.49
C ALA A 187 -20.48 10.32 9.12
N GLY A 188 -20.68 10.67 7.85
CA GLY A 188 -20.72 12.05 7.35
C GLY A 188 -19.36 12.74 7.18
N ARG A 189 -18.33 12.35 7.95
CA ARG A 189 -16.93 12.69 7.66
C ARG A 189 -16.31 11.65 6.74
N GLY A 190 -15.49 12.09 5.78
CA GLY A 190 -14.72 11.17 4.93
C GLY A 190 -13.80 10.29 5.78
N HIS A 191 -13.65 9.02 5.40
CA HIS A 191 -12.67 8.13 6.04
C HIS A 191 -11.27 8.51 5.56
N GLY A 192 -10.26 8.58 6.45
CA GLY A 192 -8.90 9.03 6.08
C GLY A 192 -8.24 8.21 4.96
N LEU A 193 -8.63 6.94 4.81
CA LEU A 193 -8.18 6.06 3.72
C LEU A 193 -9.04 6.10 2.46
N ARG A 194 -10.10 6.92 2.38
CA ARG A 194 -11.02 6.95 1.23
C ARG A 194 -10.29 7.18 -0.09
N ASP A 195 -9.42 8.18 -0.11
CA ASP A 195 -8.68 8.54 -1.31
C ASP A 195 -7.70 7.46 -1.77
N VAL A 196 -7.09 6.74 -0.82
CA VAL A 196 -6.21 5.61 -1.11
C VAL A 196 -7.04 4.43 -1.61
N HIS A 197 -8.13 4.09 -0.91
CA HIS A 197 -9.11 3.06 -1.28
C HIS A 197 -9.58 3.27 -2.72
N ASP A 198 -10.13 4.43 -3.06
CA ASP A 198 -10.78 4.66 -4.36
C ASP A 198 -9.80 4.60 -5.55
N LYS A 199 -8.49 4.70 -5.31
CA LYS A 199 -7.45 4.55 -6.34
C LYS A 199 -7.10 3.10 -6.67
N MET A 200 -7.66 2.11 -6.00
CA MET A 200 -7.42 0.68 -6.27
C MET A 200 -8.53 0.05 -7.12
N ASP A 201 -8.14 -0.83 -8.04
CA ASP A 201 -9.06 -1.60 -8.90
C ASP A 201 -9.43 -2.94 -8.25
N GLY A 202 -8.49 -3.57 -7.56
CA GLY A 202 -8.71 -4.79 -6.77
C GLY A 202 -8.31 -4.59 -5.31
N ARG A 203 -9.11 -5.12 -4.38
CA ARG A 203 -8.91 -5.03 -2.93
C ARG A 203 -8.85 -6.41 -2.32
N LEU A 204 -7.67 -7.01 -2.24
CA LEU A 204 -7.45 -8.32 -1.63
C LEU A 204 -7.18 -8.15 -0.14
N PHE A 205 -7.86 -8.92 0.70
CA PHE A 205 -7.64 -8.92 2.14
C PHE A 205 -7.16 -10.28 2.63
N LEU A 206 -6.03 -10.32 3.32
CA LEU A 206 -5.43 -11.51 3.89
C LEU A 206 -5.71 -11.55 5.38
N PRO A 207 -6.79 -12.25 5.83
CA PRO A 207 -7.00 -12.48 7.24
C PRO A 207 -5.88 -13.35 7.81
N ALA A 208 -5.52 -13.12 9.06
CA ALA A 208 -4.64 -13.99 9.81
C ALA A 208 -5.08 -14.02 11.26
N ARG A 209 -4.93 -15.19 11.88
CA ARG A 209 -5.30 -15.39 13.28
C ARG A 209 -4.41 -14.56 14.19
N TYR A 210 -5.00 -13.90 15.19
CA TYR A 210 -4.29 -13.16 16.24
C TYR A 210 -3.03 -13.89 16.74
N GLN A 211 -3.17 -15.17 17.12
CA GLN A 211 -2.04 -15.93 17.66
C GLN A 211 -0.89 -16.05 16.65
N SER A 212 -1.21 -16.30 15.38
CA SER A 212 -0.21 -16.42 14.33
C SER A 212 0.49 -15.10 14.02
N VAL A 213 -0.23 -13.98 14.01
CA VAL A 213 0.40 -12.67 13.79
C VAL A 213 1.26 -12.26 14.98
N LYS A 214 0.83 -12.59 16.21
CA LYS A 214 1.60 -12.35 17.42
C LYS A 214 2.92 -13.12 17.42
N ASP A 215 2.86 -14.45 17.28
CA ASP A 215 4.06 -15.29 17.27
C ASP A 215 5.07 -14.84 16.20
N ARG A 216 4.56 -14.46 15.01
CA ARG A 216 5.40 -13.97 13.91
C ARG A 216 5.96 -12.57 14.14
N ARG A 217 5.20 -11.68 14.80
CA ARG A 217 5.65 -10.31 15.04
C ARG A 217 6.67 -10.24 16.17
N GLU A 218 6.42 -10.96 17.26
CA GLU A 218 7.36 -11.04 18.39
C GLU A 218 8.67 -11.77 18.06
N SER A 219 8.70 -12.58 16.98
CA SER A 219 9.92 -13.22 16.47
C SER A 219 10.73 -12.36 15.48
N ARG A 220 10.27 -11.16 15.13
CA ARG A 220 11.03 -10.23 14.28
C ARG A 220 12.22 -9.66 15.05
N SER A 221 13.36 -9.54 14.37
CA SER A 221 14.56 -8.88 14.90
C SER A 221 14.41 -7.36 15.01
N GLY A 222 13.56 -6.77 14.16
CA GLY A 222 13.19 -5.35 14.15
C GLY A 222 12.90 -4.86 12.73
N TYR A 223 12.85 -3.54 12.57
CA TYR A 223 12.40 -2.84 11.37
C TYR A 223 13.38 -1.73 11.02
N VAL A 224 13.68 -1.57 9.73
CA VAL A 224 14.40 -0.40 9.23
C VAL A 224 13.46 0.81 9.22
N THR A 225 13.86 1.88 9.90
CA THR A 225 13.09 3.14 9.99
C THR A 225 13.92 4.33 9.48
N ILE A 226 13.41 5.56 9.58
CA ILE A 226 14.12 6.78 9.18
C ILE A 226 13.86 7.92 10.16
N GLY A 227 14.88 8.71 10.47
CA GLY A 227 14.69 9.86 11.36
C GLY A 227 15.64 9.86 12.54
N ALA A 228 15.69 11.01 13.20
CA ALA A 228 16.31 11.09 14.50
C ALA A 228 15.42 10.38 15.53
N ALA A 229 16.02 9.61 16.43
CA ALA A 229 15.30 9.05 17.56
C ALA A 229 14.60 10.18 18.36
N PRO A 230 13.40 9.92 18.92
CA PRO A 230 12.69 10.93 19.69
C PRO A 230 13.57 11.46 20.83
N VAL A 231 13.67 12.79 20.94
CA VAL A 231 14.42 13.44 22.01
C VAL A 231 13.62 13.29 23.30
N VAL A 232 13.91 12.25 24.09
CA VAL A 232 13.35 12.12 25.45
C VAL A 232 14.00 13.20 26.32
N GLY A 233 13.36 14.36 26.41
CA GLY A 233 13.76 15.43 27.31
C GLY A 233 13.66 14.97 28.76
N GLN A 234 14.79 14.76 29.42
CA GLN A 234 14.86 14.65 30.87
C GLN A 234 14.37 15.96 31.50
N GLY A 235 13.16 15.94 32.05
CA GLY A 235 12.71 16.83 33.11
C GLY A 235 12.15 18.19 32.69
N GLN A 236 10.82 18.26 32.56
CA GLN A 236 10.04 19.40 33.03
C GLN A 236 8.74 18.88 33.69
N MET A 237 8.83 18.60 34.99
CA MET A 237 7.67 18.68 35.87
C MET A 237 7.30 20.16 36.01
N GLY A 238 6.10 20.56 35.60
CA GLY A 238 5.58 21.88 35.95
C GLY A 238 4.41 22.40 35.11
N GLN A 239 3.24 22.44 35.75
CA GLN A 239 2.01 23.17 35.40
C GLN A 239 1.14 22.62 34.25
N MET A 240 0.25 21.69 34.65
CA MET A 240 -1.11 21.59 34.10
C MET A 240 -1.82 22.94 34.26
N GLY A 241 -1.87 23.73 33.19
CA GLY A 241 -2.83 24.81 33.00
C GLY A 241 -4.01 24.27 32.20
N GLN A 242 -5.22 24.52 32.68
CA GLN A 242 -6.46 24.23 31.95
C GLN A 242 -6.41 24.94 30.59
N MET A 243 -6.43 24.18 29.49
CA MET A 243 -6.74 24.70 28.16
C MET A 243 -8.17 24.28 27.87
N GLU A 244 -9.03 25.28 27.75
CA GLU A 244 -10.38 25.16 27.24
C GLU A 244 -10.28 24.76 25.75
N GLU A 245 -11.07 23.76 25.35
CA GLU A 245 -11.21 23.34 23.96
C GLU A 245 -11.92 24.45 23.17
N GLU A 246 -11.14 25.29 22.49
CA GLU A 246 -11.64 26.07 21.36
C GLU A 246 -11.54 25.19 20.11
N GLU A 247 -12.70 24.83 19.55
CA GLU A 247 -12.81 24.19 18.25
C GLU A 247 -12.32 25.18 17.17
N GLU A 248 -11.05 25.09 16.78
CA GLU A 248 -10.56 25.72 15.56
C GLU A 248 -10.98 24.84 14.37
N GLU A 249 -11.80 25.41 13.49
CA GLU A 249 -12.10 24.83 12.17
C GLU A 249 -10.79 24.79 11.36
N GLU A 250 -10.15 23.63 11.28
CA GLU A 250 -9.03 23.40 10.36
C GLU A 250 -9.56 23.51 8.92
N GLU A 251 -9.29 24.65 8.27
CA GLU A 251 -9.41 24.76 6.82
C GLU A 251 -8.51 23.69 6.18
N GLU A 252 -9.07 22.81 5.34
CA GLU A 252 -8.31 21.82 4.56
C GLU A 252 -7.27 22.53 3.68
N GLU A 253 -6.07 22.74 4.21
CA GLU A 253 -4.94 23.26 3.44
C GLU A 253 -4.57 22.17 2.42
N VAL A 254 -4.71 22.48 1.12
CA VAL A 254 -4.35 21.55 0.05
C VAL A 254 -2.83 21.36 0.09
N VAL A 255 -2.37 20.30 0.75
CA VAL A 255 -0.96 19.93 0.83
C VAL A 255 -0.48 19.54 -0.57
N VAL A 256 0.22 20.46 -1.25
CA VAL A 256 0.83 20.20 -2.55
C VAL A 256 2.10 19.39 -2.31
N VAL A 257 2.04 18.09 -2.58
CA VAL A 257 3.20 17.19 -2.46
C VAL A 257 4.05 17.27 -3.73
N ASP A 258 5.31 17.70 -3.59
CA ASP A 258 6.30 17.62 -4.69
C ASP A 258 6.81 16.18 -4.83
N LEU A 259 6.41 15.51 -5.92
CA LEU A 259 6.76 14.13 -6.22
C LEU A 259 8.04 13.99 -7.07
N GLU A 260 8.52 15.09 -7.65
CA GLU A 260 9.70 15.13 -8.53
C GLU A 260 10.95 15.65 -7.81
N ALA A 261 10.80 16.15 -6.57
CA ALA A 261 11.92 16.50 -5.70
C ALA A 261 12.86 15.29 -5.44
N GLU A 262 14.11 15.60 -5.10
CA GLU A 262 15.04 14.60 -4.57
C GLU A 262 14.53 14.05 -3.22
N ASP A 263 14.88 12.80 -2.92
CA ASP A 263 14.53 12.18 -1.63
C ASP A 263 15.22 12.93 -0.49
N ASP A 264 14.44 13.71 0.27
CA ASP A 264 14.87 14.60 1.34
C ASP A 264 14.72 13.97 2.74
N ARG A 265 14.45 12.66 2.80
CA ARG A 265 14.17 11.95 4.04
C ARG A 265 15.43 11.76 4.91
N ALA A 266 15.20 11.72 6.22
CA ALA A 266 16.23 11.58 7.24
C ALA A 266 17.00 10.24 7.16
N PRO A 267 18.21 10.14 7.75
CA PRO A 267 19.01 8.91 7.72
C PRO A 267 18.30 7.70 8.32
N GLN A 268 18.69 6.51 7.87
CA GLN A 268 18.15 5.22 8.33
C GLN A 268 18.38 5.01 9.83
N ASN A 269 17.37 4.43 10.49
CA ASN A 269 17.39 4.04 11.89
C ASN A 269 16.77 2.63 12.03
N PHE A 270 16.64 2.12 13.26
CA PHE A 270 16.12 0.78 13.53
C PHE A 270 15.17 0.77 14.73
N TRP A 271 14.00 0.15 14.56
CA TRP A 271 13.00 -0.04 15.61
C TRP A 271 12.84 -1.53 15.97
N THR A 272 12.66 -1.82 17.25
CA THR A 272 12.30 -3.16 17.74
C THR A 272 11.07 -3.04 18.61
N ASP A 273 10.04 -3.84 18.31
CA ASP A 273 8.82 -3.89 19.10
C ASP A 273 9.17 -4.26 20.56
N PRO A 274 8.79 -3.43 21.56
CA PRO A 274 9.02 -3.79 22.95
C PRO A 274 8.09 -4.92 23.40
N PRO A 275 8.41 -5.59 24.51
CA PRO A 275 7.55 -6.65 25.07
C PRO A 275 6.11 -6.16 25.29
N GLY A 276 5.12 -6.93 24.84
CA GLY A 276 3.69 -6.59 24.97
C GLY A 276 3.13 -5.71 23.85
N TYR A 277 3.96 -5.12 22.99
CA TYR A 277 3.53 -4.18 21.95
C TYR A 277 2.43 -4.72 21.03
N VAL A 278 2.45 -6.02 20.72
CA VAL A 278 1.40 -6.65 19.90
C VAL A 278 0.04 -6.62 20.59
N ASP A 279 0.01 -6.95 21.88
CA ASP A 279 -1.21 -7.05 22.67
C ASP A 279 -1.77 -5.68 23.02
N ASP A 280 -0.86 -4.75 23.32
CA ASP A 280 -1.20 -3.44 23.86
C ASP A 280 -1.51 -2.41 22.77
N ILE A 281 -0.96 -2.57 21.55
CA ILE A 281 -1.02 -1.56 20.49
C ILE A 281 -1.46 -2.16 19.15
N VAL A 282 -0.68 -3.11 18.61
CA VAL A 282 -0.85 -3.59 17.23
C VAL A 282 -2.24 -4.19 17.01
N TRP A 283 -2.61 -5.16 17.84
CA TRP A 283 -3.86 -5.90 17.67
C TRP A 283 -5.08 -5.04 18.02
N PRO A 284 -5.10 -4.27 19.13
CA PRO A 284 -6.15 -3.30 19.41
C PRO A 284 -6.40 -2.30 18.27
N ASN A 285 -5.33 -1.69 17.72
CA ASN A 285 -5.48 -0.73 16.61
C ASN A 285 -6.01 -1.42 15.36
N TYR A 286 -5.45 -2.58 14.99
CA TYR A 286 -5.95 -3.36 13.85
C TYR A 286 -7.44 -3.64 13.97
N VAL A 287 -7.90 -4.10 15.15
CA VAL A 287 -9.30 -4.41 15.41
C VAL A 287 -10.17 -3.15 15.30
N GLN A 288 -9.72 -2.04 15.88
CA GLN A 288 -10.45 -0.77 15.85
C GLN A 288 -10.58 -0.23 14.43
N ASP A 289 -9.48 -0.15 13.69
CA ASP A 289 -9.45 0.41 12.33
C ASP A 289 -10.18 -0.47 11.31
N HIS A 290 -10.32 -1.77 11.59
CA HIS A 290 -11.03 -2.73 10.74
C HIS A 290 -12.39 -3.16 11.31
N ALA A 291 -12.91 -2.52 12.36
CA ALA A 291 -14.18 -2.92 13.00
C ALA A 291 -15.36 -2.91 12.01
N TRP A 292 -15.31 -2.05 10.99
CA TRP A 292 -16.27 -1.98 9.89
C TRP A 292 -16.25 -3.20 8.95
N LEU A 293 -15.13 -3.92 8.91
CA LEU A 293 -14.91 -5.10 8.06
C LEU A 293 -15.02 -6.41 8.86
N LEU A 294 -14.62 -6.39 10.13
CA LEU A 294 -14.62 -7.54 11.02
C LEU A 294 -16.04 -7.90 11.48
N LEU A 295 -16.21 -9.17 11.84
CA LEU A 295 -17.40 -9.72 12.47
C LEU A 295 -17.04 -10.38 13.80
N PRO A 296 -17.99 -10.48 14.75
CA PRO A 296 -17.77 -11.23 15.98
C PRO A 296 -17.35 -12.69 15.72
N GLU A 297 -16.56 -13.26 16.63
CA GLU A 297 -16.18 -14.68 16.61
C GLU A 297 -17.34 -15.58 17.02
N GLU A 298 -18.16 -15.12 17.97
CA GLU A 298 -19.31 -15.86 18.49
C GLU A 298 -20.45 -15.95 17.46
N GLU A 299 -20.89 -17.17 17.18
CA GLU A 299 -22.01 -17.42 16.28
C GLU A 299 -23.30 -16.78 16.78
N GLY A 300 -24.04 -16.14 15.87
CA GLY A 300 -25.31 -15.48 16.17
C GLY A 300 -25.18 -14.01 16.59
N LEU A 301 -23.97 -13.53 16.87
CA LEU A 301 -23.71 -12.09 16.97
C LEU A 301 -23.50 -11.48 15.57
N SER A 302 -23.92 -10.23 15.41
CA SER A 302 -23.68 -9.45 14.20
C SER A 302 -22.81 -8.23 14.53
N GLN A 303 -22.38 -7.51 13.50
CA GLN A 303 -21.57 -6.30 13.66
C GLN A 303 -22.24 -5.22 14.54
N THR A 304 -23.57 -5.27 14.72
CA THR A 304 -24.28 -4.39 15.66
C THR A 304 -23.82 -4.54 17.12
N ALA A 305 -23.22 -5.67 17.49
CA ALA A 305 -22.60 -5.86 18.79
C ALA A 305 -21.44 -4.87 19.06
N PHE A 306 -20.87 -4.27 18.01
CA PHE A 306 -19.76 -3.31 18.11
C PHE A 306 -20.21 -1.89 18.44
N ALA A 307 -21.51 -1.55 18.32
CA ALA A 307 -21.99 -0.16 18.32
C ALA A 307 -21.60 0.68 19.55
N HIS A 308 -21.35 0.03 20.70
CA HIS A 308 -20.95 0.68 21.94
C HIS A 308 -19.76 -0.01 22.61
N ALA A 309 -19.06 -0.89 21.89
CA ALA A 309 -17.90 -1.59 22.41
C ALA A 309 -16.71 -0.63 22.43
N ASP A 310 -16.02 -0.56 23.57
CA ASP A 310 -14.68 0.02 23.60
C ASP A 310 -13.67 -0.92 22.90
N THR A 311 -12.44 -0.46 22.72
CA THR A 311 -11.41 -1.24 22.00
C THR A 311 -11.16 -2.61 22.63
N GLN A 312 -11.22 -2.73 23.96
CA GLN A 312 -10.98 -4.01 24.65
C GLN A 312 -12.14 -4.98 24.42
N GLU A 313 -13.37 -4.48 24.46
CA GLU A 313 -14.55 -5.27 24.14
C GLU A 313 -14.59 -5.66 22.66
N LEU A 314 -14.16 -4.79 21.74
CA LEU A 314 -14.01 -5.13 20.33
C LEU A 314 -13.01 -6.27 20.13
N VAL A 315 -11.83 -6.19 20.76
CA VAL A 315 -10.81 -7.25 20.72
C VAL A 315 -11.39 -8.57 21.25
N ARG A 316 -12.15 -8.52 22.35
CA ARG A 316 -12.80 -9.70 22.92
C ARG A 316 -13.84 -10.30 21.97
N LEU A 317 -14.69 -9.48 21.36
CA LEU A 317 -15.76 -9.91 20.46
C LEU A 317 -15.21 -10.48 19.14
N VAL A 318 -14.15 -9.89 18.60
CA VAL A 318 -13.53 -10.30 17.32
C VAL A 318 -12.69 -11.57 17.47
N GLY A 319 -12.18 -11.87 18.67
CA GLY A 319 -11.43 -13.08 18.95
C GLY A 319 -10.19 -13.21 18.06
N GLN A 320 -10.13 -14.25 17.23
CA GLN A 320 -9.00 -14.47 16.33
C GLN A 320 -8.94 -13.51 15.13
N GLY A 321 -9.95 -12.68 14.88
CA GLY A 321 -9.91 -11.65 13.83
C GLY A 321 -10.00 -12.18 12.40
N VAL A 322 -10.61 -13.36 12.22
CA VAL A 322 -10.69 -14.06 10.93
C VAL A 322 -12.11 -14.18 10.36
N ASN A 323 -13.10 -13.64 11.07
CA ASN A 323 -14.47 -13.49 10.58
C ASN A 323 -14.63 -12.09 9.98
N LEU A 324 -14.91 -12.03 8.67
CA LEU A 324 -15.02 -10.79 7.91
C LEU A 324 -16.31 -10.81 7.11
N ARG A 325 -16.93 -9.64 6.94
CA ARG A 325 -18.05 -9.48 6.02
C ARG A 325 -17.54 -9.49 4.57
N THR A 326 -18.39 -9.91 3.64
CA THR A 326 -18.03 -10.09 2.22
C THR A 326 -18.79 -9.14 1.28
N ASP A 327 -19.65 -8.29 1.83
CA ASP A 327 -20.46 -7.29 1.14
C ASP A 327 -19.83 -5.88 1.18
N ALA A 328 -18.60 -5.77 1.70
CA ALA A 328 -17.88 -4.52 1.90
C ALA A 328 -17.05 -4.03 0.69
N GLY A 329 -17.15 -4.71 -0.46
CA GLY A 329 -16.34 -4.38 -1.64
C GLY A 329 -14.86 -4.75 -1.51
N VAL A 330 -14.55 -5.68 -0.60
CA VAL A 330 -13.22 -6.24 -0.35
C VAL A 330 -13.26 -7.75 -0.60
N THR A 331 -12.30 -8.26 -1.37
CA THR A 331 -12.19 -9.70 -1.65
C THR A 331 -11.32 -10.37 -0.60
N VAL A 332 -11.95 -11.14 0.28
CA VAL A 332 -11.28 -11.80 1.42
C VAL A 332 -10.68 -13.14 1.00
N ALA A 333 -9.42 -13.38 1.37
CA ALA A 333 -8.74 -14.63 1.09
C ALA A 333 -9.41 -15.82 1.82
N PRO A 334 -9.47 -17.01 1.20
CA PRO A 334 -10.21 -18.14 1.74
C PRO A 334 -9.57 -18.74 3.00
N GLY A 335 -10.36 -19.53 3.73
CA GLY A 335 -9.90 -20.36 4.85
C GLY A 335 -9.50 -19.61 6.11
N GLN A 336 -9.98 -18.37 6.29
CA GLN A 336 -9.96 -17.66 7.58
C GLN A 336 -8.54 -17.63 8.20
N GLY A 337 -7.55 -17.30 7.37
CA GLY A 337 -6.14 -17.18 7.78
C GLY A 337 -5.41 -18.49 8.05
N SER A 338 -6.01 -19.63 7.73
CA SER A 338 -5.40 -20.97 7.93
C SER A 338 -4.95 -21.62 6.62
N THR A 339 -5.34 -21.06 5.48
CA THR A 339 -4.98 -21.59 4.15
C THR A 339 -3.49 -21.40 3.87
N PRO A 340 -2.78 -22.44 3.36
CA PRO A 340 -1.38 -22.33 2.95
C PRO A 340 -1.13 -21.24 1.90
N MET A 341 0.05 -20.60 1.96
CA MET A 341 0.42 -19.54 1.03
C MET A 341 0.38 -19.99 -0.45
N ALA A 342 0.60 -21.27 -0.73
CA ALA A 342 0.49 -21.84 -2.08
C ALA A 342 -0.94 -21.70 -2.65
N ASP A 343 -1.95 -22.02 -1.85
CA ASP A 343 -3.35 -21.94 -2.27
C ASP A 343 -3.83 -20.47 -2.27
N ILE A 344 -3.34 -19.65 -1.34
CA ILE A 344 -3.57 -18.19 -1.36
C ILE A 344 -2.99 -17.56 -2.63
N LEU A 345 -1.81 -18.00 -3.09
CA LEU A 345 -1.20 -17.52 -4.33
C LEU A 345 -2.08 -17.85 -5.54
N GLU A 346 -2.59 -19.08 -5.64
CA GLU A 346 -3.48 -19.47 -6.73
C GLU A 346 -4.76 -18.64 -6.75
N TRP A 347 -5.39 -18.48 -5.58
CA TRP A 347 -6.56 -17.62 -5.42
C TRP A 347 -6.26 -16.18 -5.85
N ALA A 348 -5.18 -15.58 -5.33
CA ALA A 348 -4.84 -14.19 -5.60
C ALA A 348 -4.52 -13.96 -7.08
N VAL A 349 -3.82 -14.88 -7.75
CA VAL A 349 -3.58 -14.81 -9.20
C VAL A 349 -4.91 -14.82 -9.96
N GLY A 350 -5.85 -15.67 -9.55
CA GLY A 350 -7.21 -15.67 -10.11
C GLY A 350 -7.91 -14.31 -9.98
N GLU A 351 -7.84 -13.67 -8.81
CA GLU A 351 -8.44 -12.35 -8.60
C GLU A 351 -7.75 -11.25 -9.39
N VAL A 352 -6.41 -11.25 -9.48
CA VAL A 352 -5.66 -10.28 -10.30
C VAL A 352 -6.00 -10.44 -11.78
N LEU A 353 -6.12 -11.68 -12.28
CA LEU A 353 -6.49 -11.96 -13.67
C LEU A 353 -7.87 -11.38 -14.02
N LYS A 354 -8.85 -11.41 -13.10
CA LYS A 354 -10.18 -10.79 -13.33
C LYS A 354 -10.07 -9.28 -13.55
N GLN A 355 -9.20 -8.61 -12.80
CA GLN A 355 -8.99 -7.16 -12.90
C GLN A 355 -8.24 -6.77 -14.18
N VAL A 356 -7.22 -7.56 -14.56
CA VAL A 356 -6.37 -7.26 -15.72
C VAL A 356 -7.05 -7.62 -17.05
N ALA A 357 -7.79 -8.73 -17.10
CA ALA A 357 -8.44 -9.20 -18.33
C ALA A 357 -9.77 -8.48 -18.62
N GLY A 358 -10.25 -7.60 -17.72
CA GLY A 358 -11.52 -6.90 -17.90
C GLY A 358 -12.71 -7.84 -18.08
N ILE A 359 -12.67 -9.03 -17.46
CA ILE A 359 -13.79 -9.98 -17.48
C ILE A 359 -14.87 -9.38 -16.58
N GLU A 360 -15.65 -8.46 -17.16
CA GLU A 360 -16.98 -8.14 -16.68
C GLU A 360 -17.70 -9.49 -16.50
N GLN A 361 -17.98 -9.85 -15.26
CA GLN A 361 -19.10 -10.75 -15.03
C GLN A 361 -20.33 -10.03 -15.55
N ARG A 362 -20.76 -10.43 -16.74
CA ARG A 362 -22.10 -10.15 -17.25
C ARG A 362 -23.16 -10.84 -16.40
#